data_AF-A0A956MXC3-F1
#
_entry.id   AF-A0A956MXC3-F1
#
_cell.length_a   1.000
_cell.length_b   1.000
_cell.length_c   1.000
_cell.angle_alpha   90.00
_cell.angle_beta   90.00
_cell.angle_gamma   90.00
#
_symmetry.space_group_name_H-M   'P 1'
#
loop_
_entity.id
_entity.type
_entity.pdbx_description
1 polymer ?
#
loop_
_entity_poly.entity_id
_entity_poly.type
_entity_poly.pdbx_seq_one_letter_code
_entity_poly.pdbx_strand_id
1 'polypeptide(L)'
;AEKVLRRNFEDEESMDLLILDVIKEYELKENFVIRVNPIYKESLDKQILELKENNLINKDVFILSDESVDKGNALIESLNGKLVIGIDDVIGKIKEELL
;
A
#
# COMPACT_ATOMS: atom_id res chain seq x y z
N ALA A 1 2.14 -16.98 -14.51
CA ALA A 1 2.47 -15.60 -14.15
C ALA A 1 1.80 -15.20 -12.83
N GLU A 2 0.46 -15.23 -12.75
CA GLU A 2 -0.31 -14.76 -11.58
C GLU A 2 0.17 -15.34 -10.22
N LYS A 3 0.34 -16.66 -10.12
CA LYS A 3 0.78 -17.30 -8.87
C LYS A 3 2.19 -16.90 -8.40
N VAL A 4 3.07 -16.57 -9.34
CA VAL A 4 4.45 -16.11 -9.04
C VAL A 4 4.40 -14.65 -8.58
N LEU A 5 3.62 -13.83 -9.29
CA LEU A 5 3.36 -12.43 -8.93
C LEU A 5 2.78 -12.29 -7.52
N ARG A 6 1.76 -13.07 -7.16
CA ARG A 6 1.18 -13.05 -5.81
C ARG A 6 2.18 -13.41 -4.71
N ARG A 7 3.03 -14.41 -4.96
CA ARG A 7 4.07 -14.83 -3.99
C ARG A 7 5.07 -13.72 -3.68
N ASN A 8 5.38 -12.87 -4.66
CA ASN A 8 6.29 -11.75 -4.47
C ASN A 8 5.71 -10.62 -3.62
N PHE A 9 4.42 -10.67 -3.26
CA PHE A 9 3.80 -9.68 -2.39
C PHE A 9 3.33 -10.31 -1.06
N GLU A 10 3.80 -11.52 -0.74
CA GLU A 10 3.54 -12.16 0.56
C GLU A 10 4.51 -11.66 1.66
N ASP A 11 5.55 -10.92 1.31
CA ASP A 11 6.54 -10.32 2.22
C ASP A 11 6.29 -8.82 2.48
N GLU A 12 6.84 -8.35 3.61
CA GLU A 12 6.71 -6.96 4.09
C GLU A 12 7.44 -5.96 3.19
N GLU A 13 8.64 -6.29 2.72
CA GLU A 13 9.48 -5.39 1.91
C GLU A 13 8.77 -4.96 0.62
N SER A 14 8.14 -5.91 -0.08
CA SER A 14 7.43 -5.63 -1.32
C SER A 14 6.22 -4.72 -1.11
N MET A 15 5.52 -4.87 0.02
CA MET A 15 4.41 -3.97 0.36
C MET A 15 4.88 -2.59 0.81
N ASP A 16 5.99 -2.52 1.57
CA ASP A 16 6.60 -1.26 1.95
C ASP A 16 6.96 -0.44 0.70
N LEU A 17 7.67 -1.05 -0.26
CA LEU A 17 8.06 -0.38 -1.50
C LEU A 17 6.84 0.15 -2.26
N LEU A 18 5.79 -0.66 -2.42
CA LEU A 18 4.56 -0.25 -3.09
C LEU A 18 3.92 0.97 -2.41
N ILE A 19 3.80 0.95 -1.08
CA ILE A 19 3.16 2.02 -0.33
C ILE A 19 4.00 3.30 -0.37
N LEU A 20 5.32 3.17 -0.22
CA LEU A 20 6.25 4.29 -0.29
C LEU A 20 6.22 4.97 -1.67
N ASP A 21 6.14 4.19 -2.75
CA ASP A 21 6.04 4.72 -4.10
C ASP A 21 4.72 5.48 -4.30
N VAL A 22 3.60 4.96 -3.79
CA VAL A 22 2.31 5.67 -3.83
C VAL A 22 2.36 6.97 -3.01
N ILE A 23 3.00 6.96 -1.84
CA ILE A 23 3.15 8.19 -1.04
C ILE A 23 3.94 9.26 -1.80
N LYS A 24 5.01 8.86 -2.50
CA LYS A 24 5.84 9.75 -3.31
C LYS A 24 5.12 10.26 -4.55
N GLU A 25 4.45 9.38 -5.29
CA GLU A 25 3.79 9.69 -6.57
C GLU A 25 2.62 10.66 -6.37
N TYR A 26 1.82 10.44 -5.33
CA TYR A 26 0.60 11.21 -5.12
C TYR A 26 0.81 12.47 -4.26
N GLU A 27 2.06 12.75 -3.84
CA GLU A 27 2.45 13.85 -2.93
C GLU A 27 1.41 14.06 -1.82
N LEU A 28 0.90 12.95 -1.25
CA LEU A 28 -0.44 12.88 -0.66
C LEU A 28 -0.73 14.12 0.21
N LYS A 29 -1.54 15.04 -0.37
CA LYS A 29 -1.64 16.44 0.08
C LYS A 29 -2.45 16.61 1.37
N GLU A 30 -3.04 15.52 1.85
CA GLU A 30 -3.97 15.45 2.97
C GLU A 30 -3.59 14.27 3.87
N ASN A 31 -4.29 14.13 4.99
CA ASN A 31 -4.14 12.97 5.86
C ASN A 31 -4.86 11.75 5.25
N PHE A 32 -4.31 10.56 5.45
CA PHE A 32 -4.88 9.32 4.90
C PHE A 32 -4.73 8.15 5.85
N VAL A 33 -5.65 7.20 5.68
CA VAL A 33 -5.67 5.91 6.37
C VAL A 33 -5.30 4.84 5.36
N ILE A 34 -4.35 3.98 5.71
CA ILE A 34 -3.95 2.84 4.91
C ILE A 34 -4.38 1.57 5.65
N ARG A 35 -5.29 0.80 5.07
CA ARG A 35 -5.66 -0.53 5.57
C ARG A 35 -4.88 -1.60 4.84
N VAL A 36 -4.29 -2.50 5.60
CA VAL A 36 -3.46 -3.58 5.08
C VAL A 36 -3.71 -4.87 5.85
N ASN A 37 -3.34 -5.99 5.24
CA ASN A 37 -3.25 -7.24 5.97
C ASN A 37 -2.35 -7.07 7.21
N PRO A 38 -2.69 -7.65 8.38
CA PRO A 38 -1.96 -7.44 9.62
C PRO A 38 -0.45 -7.69 9.54
N ILE A 39 0.00 -8.59 8.66
CA ILE A 39 1.43 -8.90 8.51
C ILE A 39 2.26 -7.70 8.08
N TYR A 40 1.68 -6.70 7.41
CA TYR A 40 2.43 -5.55 6.89
C TYR A 40 2.46 -4.37 7.86
N LYS A 41 1.62 -4.38 8.90
CA LYS A 41 1.39 -3.20 9.73
C LYS A 41 2.66 -2.70 10.41
N GLU A 42 3.41 -3.60 11.05
CA GLU A 42 4.57 -3.23 11.86
C GLU A 42 5.68 -2.61 11.00
N SER A 43 5.99 -3.22 9.85
CA SER A 43 6.97 -2.68 8.92
C SER A 43 6.55 -1.30 8.40
N LEU A 44 5.30 -1.17 7.95
CA LEU A 44 4.77 0.09 7.43
C LEU A 44 4.76 1.19 8.50
N ASP A 45 4.35 0.91 9.73
CA ASP A 45 4.40 1.89 10.83
C ASP A 45 5.82 2.43 11.02
N LYS A 46 6.82 1.55 10.96
CA LYS A 46 8.24 1.93 11.07
C LYS A 46 8.69 2.80 9.88
N GLN A 47 8.36 2.41 8.66
CA GLN A 47 8.70 3.19 7.45
C GLN A 47 8.07 4.59 7.48
N ILE A 48 6.79 4.67 7.86
CA ILE A 48 6.07 5.95 7.98
C ILE A 48 6.70 6.83 9.06
N LEU A 49 7.10 6.25 10.19
CA LEU A 49 7.80 6.98 11.25
C LEU A 49 9.14 7.53 10.74
N GLU A 50 9.94 6.72 10.06
CA GLU A 50 11.22 7.15 9.46
C GLU A 50 11.01 8.29 8.45
N LEU A 51 9.97 8.23 7.61
CA LEU A 51 9.64 9.32 6.70
C LEU A 51 9.26 10.62 7.43
N LYS A 52 8.50 10.51 8.54
CA LYS A 52 8.14 11.66 9.38
C LYS A 52 9.38 12.27 10.04
N GLU A 53 10.25 11.45 10.62
CA GLU A 53 11.49 11.90 11.28
C GLU A 53 12.46 12.58 10.32
N ASN A 54 12.48 12.15 9.05
CA ASN A 54 13.30 12.75 7.99
C ASN A 54 12.61 13.94 7.29
N ASN A 55 11.46 14.41 7.78
CA ASN A 55 10.66 15.49 7.18
C ASN A 55 10.29 15.25 5.70
N LEU A 56 10.20 13.99 5.27
CA LEU A 56 9.82 13.61 3.91
C LEU A 56 8.30 13.63 3.70
N ILE A 57 7.54 13.51 4.79
CA ILE A 57 6.09 13.70 4.83
C ILE A 57 5.72 14.62 5.99
N ASN A 58 4.74 15.49 5.78
CA ASN A 58 4.23 16.43 6.80
C ASN A 58 2.75 16.20 7.14
N LYS A 59 2.16 15.12 6.61
CA LYS A 59 0.77 14.72 6.81
C LYS A 59 0.68 13.53 7.74
N ASP A 60 -0.49 13.36 8.33
CA ASP A 60 -0.76 12.18 9.14
C ASP A 60 -1.16 11.00 8.28
N VAL A 61 -0.41 9.91 8.48
CA VAL A 61 -0.63 8.61 7.86
C VAL A 61 -0.92 7.63 8.98
N PHE A 62 -2.04 6.94 8.87
CA PHE A 62 -2.45 5.95 9.86
C PHE A 62 -2.53 4.57 9.21
N ILE A 63 -1.73 3.62 9.70
CA ILE A 63 -1.79 2.23 9.23
C ILE A 63 -2.75 1.43 10.13
N LEU A 64 -3.77 0.83 9.52
CA LEU A 64 -4.73 -0.04 10.21
C LEU A 64 -4.60 -1.48 9.71
N SER A 65 -4.53 -2.42 10.64
CA SER A 65 -4.67 -3.84 10.31
C SER A 65 -6.12 -4.14 9.96
N ASP A 66 -6.31 -4.85 8.86
CA ASP A 66 -7.62 -5.29 8.38
C ASP A 66 -7.50 -6.72 7.83
N GLU A 67 -8.05 -7.69 8.55
CA GLU A 67 -8.01 -9.11 8.15
C GLU A 67 -8.82 -9.39 6.88
N SER A 68 -9.70 -8.48 6.47
CA SER A 68 -10.44 -8.60 5.21
C SER A 68 -9.62 -8.17 3.98
N VAL A 69 -8.45 -7.55 4.19
CA VAL A 69 -7.54 -7.18 3.11
C VAL A 69 -6.60 -8.35 2.84
N ASP A 70 -6.70 -8.89 1.62
CA ASP A 70 -5.83 -9.96 1.15
C ASP A 70 -4.37 -9.52 1.08
N LYS A 71 -3.46 -10.49 1.26
CA LYS A 71 -2.02 -10.27 1.11
C LYS A 71 -1.68 -9.72 -0.28
N GLY A 72 -0.77 -8.74 -0.30
CA GLY A 72 -0.35 -8.04 -1.51
C GLY A 72 -1.31 -6.95 -1.98
N ASN A 73 -2.31 -6.60 -1.17
CA ASN A 73 -3.23 -5.49 -1.44
C ASN A 73 -3.25 -4.50 -0.28
N ALA A 74 -3.65 -3.27 -0.59
CA ALA A 74 -3.86 -2.21 0.37
C ALA A 74 -5.01 -1.30 -0.05
N LEU A 75 -5.61 -0.68 0.97
CA LEU A 75 -6.64 0.32 0.78
C LEU A 75 -6.22 1.66 1.35
N ILE A 76 -6.22 2.69 0.51
CA ILE A 76 -5.87 4.05 0.91
C ILE A 76 -7.13 4.91 0.91
N GLU A 77 -7.47 5.49 2.05
CA GLU A 77 -8.65 6.31 2.26
C GLU A 77 -8.25 7.72 2.65
N SER A 78 -8.81 8.71 1.96
CA SER A 78 -8.68 10.14 2.24
C SER A 78 -10.06 10.78 2.32
N LEU A 79 -10.13 12.07 2.63
CA LEU A 79 -11.38 12.83 2.58
C LEU A 79 -11.97 12.88 1.15
N ASN A 80 -11.11 12.84 0.14
CA ASN A 80 -11.50 12.97 -1.27
C ASN A 80 -11.88 11.65 -1.92
N GLY A 81 -11.68 10.52 -1.24
CA GLY A 81 -12.05 9.21 -1.76
C GLY A 81 -11.12 8.08 -1.34
N LYS A 82 -11.26 6.98 -2.06
CA LYS A 82 -10.67 5.68 -1.75
C LYS A 82 -9.92 5.17 -2.96
N LEU A 83 -8.71 4.66 -2.73
CA LEU A 83 -7.85 4.02 -3.72
C LEU A 83 -7.57 2.59 -3.27
N VAL A 84 -7.79 1.63 -4.18
CA VAL A 84 -7.38 0.24 -3.99
C VAL A 84 -6.11 0.05 -4.80
N ILE A 85 -5.05 -0.42 -4.16
CA ILE A 85 -3.79 -0.77 -4.83
C ILE A 85 -3.37 -2.18 -4.44
N GLY A 86 -2.57 -2.79 -5.29
CA GLY A 86 -1.98 -4.07 -4.99
C GLY A 86 -1.88 -4.97 -6.20
N ILE A 87 -1.52 -6.22 -5.91
CA ILE A 87 -1.30 -7.23 -6.92
C ILE A 87 -2.56 -7.54 -7.73
N ASP A 88 -3.74 -7.40 -7.14
CA ASP A 88 -5.00 -7.65 -7.84
C ASP A 88 -5.27 -6.64 -8.95
N ASP A 89 -4.97 -5.35 -8.74
CA ASP A 89 -5.10 -4.31 -9.77
C ASP A 89 -4.15 -4.58 -10.95
N VAL A 90 -2.90 -4.95 -10.64
CA VAL A 90 -1.90 -5.31 -11.66
C VAL A 90 -2.32 -6.55 -12.44
N ILE A 91 -2.80 -7.59 -11.76
CA ILE A 91 -3.30 -8.81 -12.41
C ILE A 91 -4.51 -8.51 -13.30
N GLY A 92 -5.40 -7.63 -12.86
CA GLY A 92 -6.56 -7.17 -13.64
C GLY A 92 -6.13 -6.56 -14.97
N LYS A 93 -5.22 -5.57 -14.93
CA LYS A 93 -4.68 -4.90 -16.12
C LYS A 93 -4.00 -5.87 -17.10
N ILE A 94 -3.18 -6.79 -16.58
CA ILE A 94 -2.54 -7.82 -17.43
C ILE A 94 -3.59 -8.71 -18.11
N LYS A 95 -4.67 -9.07 -17.41
CA LYS A 95 -5.75 -9.89 -18.00
C LYS A 95 -6.47 -9.13 -19.11
N GLU A 96 -6.70 -7.83 -18.95
CA GLU A 96 -7.31 -6.99 -19.98
C GLU A 96 -6.44 -6.86 -21.24
N GLU A 97 -5.12 -6.75 -21.10
CA GLU A 97 -4.21 -6.66 -22.26
C GLU A 97 -4.02 -7.99 -23.01
N LEU A 98 -4.30 -9.11 -22.36
CA LEU A 98 -4.19 -10.46 -22.93
C LEU A 98 -5.50 -10.96 -23.55
N LEU A 99 -6.59 -10.19 -23.47
CA LEU A 99 -7.93 -10.49 -23.98
C LEU A 99 -8.28 -9.57 -25.16
#